data_AF-A0A969P2K9-F1
#
_entry.id   AF-A0A969P2K9-F1
#
_cell.length_a   1.000
_cell.length_b   1.000
_cell.length_c   1.000
_cell.angle_alpha   90.00
_cell.angle_beta   90.00
_cell.angle_gamma   90.00
#
_symmetry.space_group_name_H-M   'P 1'
#
loop_
_entity.id
_entity.type
_entity.pdbx_description
1 polymer ?
#
loop_
_entity_poly.entity_id
_entity_poly.type
_entity_poly.pdbx_seq_one_letter_code
_entity_poly.pdbx_strand_id
1 'polypeptide(L)'
;MSDMPEPASNEISCPACGQPNRVGARFCVACGSPLSETRATPASDASQSSSGITRCSMIIGFLVPHRCEKPALGRCQQCDLPFCDEHLSVTPQGLICTACEQGFDRPVAMAETATTYDDSDIIIFASASHWDDDDDLFSDLS
;
A
#
# COMPACT_ATOMS: atom_id res chain seq x y z
N MET A 1 25.03 -30.20 41.86
CA MET A 1 23.80 -29.78 41.17
C MET A 1 24.16 -29.55 39.72
N SER A 2 23.35 -30.11 38.84
CA SER A 2 23.68 -30.49 37.48
C SER A 2 23.95 -29.30 36.55
N ASP A 3 25.03 -29.42 35.81
CA ASP A 3 25.32 -28.71 34.57
C ASP A 3 24.13 -28.91 33.62
N MET A 4 23.49 -27.81 33.21
CA MET A 4 22.34 -27.80 32.31
C MET A 4 22.85 -27.37 30.93
N PRO A 5 22.88 -28.26 29.93
CA PRO A 5 23.45 -27.92 28.63
C PRO A 5 22.62 -26.85 27.92
N GLU A 6 23.29 -25.78 27.47
CA GLU A 6 22.76 -24.71 26.63
C GLU A 6 22.17 -25.30 25.32
N PRO A 7 20.93 -24.96 24.92
CA PRO A 7 20.40 -25.45 23.67
C PRO A 7 21.11 -24.74 22.52
N ALA A 8 21.87 -25.51 21.74
CA ALA A 8 22.50 -25.06 20.50
C ALA A 8 21.48 -24.31 19.63
N SER A 9 21.65 -23.00 19.52
CA SER A 9 20.85 -22.10 18.71
C SER A 9 21.14 -22.37 17.24
N ASN A 10 20.42 -23.33 16.67
CA ASN A 10 20.48 -23.59 15.24
C ASN A 10 19.74 -22.45 14.53
N GLU A 11 20.52 -21.48 14.03
CA GLU A 11 20.03 -20.27 13.36
C GLU A 11 20.43 -20.28 11.88
N ILE A 12 19.55 -19.75 11.03
CA ILE A 12 19.74 -19.54 9.60
C ILE A 12 19.60 -18.05 9.29
N SER A 13 20.57 -17.49 8.58
CA SER A 13 20.49 -16.11 8.12
C SER A 13 19.58 -15.98 6.92
N CYS A 14 18.71 -14.96 6.92
CA CYS A 14 17.85 -14.65 5.80
C CYS A 14 18.69 -14.22 4.58
N PRO A 15 18.50 -14.82 3.39
CA PRO A 15 19.24 -14.42 2.19
C PRO A 15 18.84 -13.03 1.67
N ALA A 16 17.65 -12.53 2.01
CA ALA A 16 17.16 -11.24 1.53
C ALA A 16 17.67 -10.04 2.35
N CYS A 17 17.84 -10.20 3.66
CA CYS A 17 18.20 -9.09 4.55
C CYS A 17 19.32 -9.41 5.57
N GLY A 18 19.80 -10.66 5.63
CA GLY A 18 20.85 -11.10 6.54
C GLY A 18 20.40 -11.43 7.97
N GLN A 19 19.13 -11.19 8.32
CA GLN A 19 18.63 -11.41 9.68
C GLN A 19 18.79 -12.87 10.15
N PRO A 20 19.36 -13.14 11.34
CA PRO A 20 19.36 -14.48 11.91
C PRO A 20 17.93 -14.89 12.31
N ASN A 21 17.51 -16.06 11.83
CA ASN A 21 16.21 -16.66 12.09
C ASN A 21 16.41 -18.07 12.63
N ARG A 22 15.42 -18.62 13.34
CA ARG A 22 15.50 -20.00 13.84
C ARG A 22 15.41 -21.00 12.67
N VAL A 23 16.21 -22.07 12.71
CA VAL A 23 16.10 -23.18 11.77
C VAL A 23 14.69 -23.77 11.85
N GLY A 24 14.02 -23.88 10.70
CA GLY A 24 12.60 -24.28 10.59
C GLY A 24 11.61 -23.12 10.48
N ALA A 25 12.05 -21.87 10.64
CA ALA A 25 11.23 -20.71 10.32
C ALA A 25 10.86 -20.72 8.83
N ARG A 26 9.57 -20.50 8.52
CA ARG A 26 9.06 -20.47 7.14
C ARG A 26 9.33 -19.13 6.46
N PHE A 27 9.33 -18.03 7.23
CA PHE A 27 9.53 -16.66 6.77
C PHE A 27 10.45 -15.89 7.72
N CYS A 28 11.15 -14.88 7.20
CA CYS A 28 12.04 -14.01 7.96
C CYS A 28 11.25 -13.08 8.88
N VAL A 29 11.63 -13.00 10.15
CA VAL A 29 10.99 -12.12 11.15
C VAL A 29 11.21 -10.64 10.89
N ALA A 30 12.23 -10.27 10.12
CA ALA A 30 12.56 -8.87 9.84
C ALA A 30 11.95 -8.36 8.52
N CYS A 31 12.00 -9.16 7.45
CA CYS A 31 11.58 -8.72 6.10
C CYS A 31 10.43 -9.54 5.50
N GLY A 32 10.00 -10.63 6.14
CA GLY A 32 8.92 -11.49 5.64
C GLY A 32 9.29 -12.44 4.50
N SER A 33 10.52 -12.42 3.97
CA SER A 33 10.96 -13.31 2.88
C SER A 33 10.98 -14.79 3.31
N PRO A 34 10.61 -15.74 2.44
CA PRO A 34 10.63 -17.16 2.78
C PRO A 34 12.06 -17.67 3.03
N LEU A 35 12.23 -18.53 4.03
CA LEU A 35 13.54 -19.07 4.45
C LEU A 35 13.75 -20.54 4.05
N SER A 36 12.69 -21.23 3.60
CA SER A 36 12.74 -22.61 3.15
C SER A 36 12.51 -22.71 1.64
N GLU A 37 13.58 -22.91 0.89
CA GLU A 37 13.53 -23.35 -0.50
C GLU A 37 14.04 -24.80 -0.59
N THR A 38 13.13 -25.77 -0.48
CA THR A 38 13.40 -27.13 -0.99
C THR A 38 12.56 -27.33 -2.25
N ARG A 39 13.26 -27.20 -3.39
CA ARG A 39 12.92 -27.60 -4.76
C ARG A 39 11.55 -27.17 -5.32
N ALA A 40 11.59 -26.10 -6.10
CA ALA A 40 11.20 -26.18 -7.49
C ALA A 40 12.41 -25.83 -8.36
N THR A 41 12.69 -26.70 -9.33
CA THR A 41 13.77 -26.68 -10.32
C THR A 41 13.93 -25.31 -11.01
N PRO A 42 15.16 -24.90 -11.39
CA PRO A 42 15.40 -23.64 -12.07
C PRO A 42 14.89 -23.70 -13.51
N ALA A 43 13.68 -23.20 -13.75
CA ALA A 43 13.33 -22.70 -15.05
C ALA A 43 13.96 -21.31 -15.17
N SER A 44 15.12 -21.31 -15.81
CA SER A 44 15.72 -20.15 -16.42
C SER A 44 14.66 -19.36 -17.18
N ASP A 45 14.34 -18.18 -16.67
CA ASP A 45 13.98 -17.05 -17.53
C ASP A 45 14.76 -15.82 -17.06
N ALA A 46 16.07 -15.87 -17.32
CA ALA A 46 16.85 -14.67 -17.57
C ALA A 46 16.43 -14.07 -18.92
N SER A 47 15.20 -13.59 -19.01
CA SER A 47 14.74 -12.66 -20.06
C SER A 47 13.39 -12.06 -19.70
N GLN A 48 13.35 -11.16 -18.71
CA GLN A 48 12.28 -10.16 -18.57
C GLN A 48 12.65 -9.00 -17.62
N SER A 49 13.84 -8.43 -17.78
CA SER A 49 14.10 -7.06 -17.31
C SER A 49 14.01 -6.14 -18.51
N SER A 50 13.02 -5.24 -18.47
CA SER A 50 12.57 -4.27 -19.50
C SER A 50 11.76 -4.84 -20.68
N SER A 51 10.42 -4.86 -20.57
CA SER A 51 9.49 -4.62 -21.70
C SER A 51 8.02 -4.60 -21.26
N GLY A 52 7.38 -3.43 -21.35
CA GLY A 52 5.93 -3.30 -21.39
C GLY A 52 5.25 -3.20 -20.04
N ILE A 53 4.57 -2.09 -19.83
CA ILE A 53 3.48 -1.99 -18.87
C ILE A 53 2.58 -3.22 -18.98
N THR A 54 2.35 -3.91 -17.86
CA THR A 54 1.49 -5.10 -17.85
C THR A 54 0.14 -4.90 -17.18
N ARG A 55 -0.11 -3.79 -16.48
CA ARG A 55 -1.41 -3.51 -15.84
C ARG A 55 -1.78 -2.04 -15.86
N CYS A 56 -3.09 -1.80 -15.78
CA CYS A 56 -3.68 -0.48 -15.64
C CYS A 56 -3.29 0.15 -14.28
N SER A 57 -2.85 1.41 -14.29
CA SER A 57 -2.45 2.13 -13.07
C SER A 57 -3.59 2.90 -12.40
N MET A 58 -4.79 2.84 -12.94
CA MET A 58 -5.97 3.56 -12.43
C MET A 58 -6.45 3.00 -11.10
N ILE A 59 -6.88 3.90 -10.23
CA ILE A 59 -7.53 3.56 -8.97
C ILE A 59 -9.03 3.55 -9.20
N ILE A 60 -9.69 2.47 -8.78
CA ILE A 60 -11.12 2.24 -8.87
C ILE A 60 -11.70 2.01 -7.48
N GLY A 61 -13.00 2.27 -7.32
CA GLY A 61 -13.73 2.09 -6.07
C GLY A 61 -13.74 3.34 -5.19
N PHE A 62 -14.92 3.69 -4.68
CA PHE A 62 -15.15 4.85 -3.82
C PHE A 62 -14.95 4.53 -2.33
N LEU A 63 -15.40 3.35 -1.88
CA LEU A 63 -15.31 2.90 -0.48
C LEU A 63 -13.95 2.30 -0.13
N VAL A 64 -13.38 1.50 -1.04
CA VAL A 64 -12.07 0.89 -0.89
C VAL A 64 -11.30 1.09 -2.19
N PRO A 65 -10.55 2.21 -2.31
CA PRO A 65 -9.77 2.50 -3.51
C PRO A 65 -8.72 1.42 -3.75
N HIS A 66 -8.72 0.80 -4.92
CA HIS A 66 -7.73 -0.22 -5.31
C HIS A 66 -7.32 -0.04 -6.77
N ARG A 67 -6.15 -0.57 -7.14
CA ARG A 67 -5.66 -0.49 -8.51
C ARG A 67 -6.42 -1.44 -9.41
N CYS A 68 -6.74 -1.00 -10.62
CA CYS A 68 -7.34 -1.83 -11.63
C CYS A 68 -6.40 -3.00 -11.99
N GLU A 69 -6.95 -4.21 -12.03
CA GLU A 69 -6.17 -5.43 -12.30
C GLU A 69 -6.05 -5.75 -13.79
N LYS A 70 -6.79 -5.03 -14.65
CA LYS A 70 -6.81 -5.28 -16.10
C LYS A 70 -5.44 -5.00 -16.74
N PRO A 71 -5.08 -5.75 -17.79
CA PRO A 71 -3.88 -5.48 -18.55
C PRO A 71 -3.97 -4.11 -19.22
N ALA A 72 -2.85 -3.41 -19.31
CA ALA A 72 -2.82 -2.12 -20.00
C ALA A 72 -2.79 -2.30 -21.52
N LEU A 73 -3.56 -1.47 -22.22
CA LEU A 73 -3.62 -1.42 -23.68
C LEU A 73 -2.74 -0.30 -24.25
N GLY A 74 -2.46 0.75 -23.48
CA GLY A 74 -1.71 1.90 -23.94
C GLY A 74 -1.23 2.82 -22.82
N ARG A 75 -0.58 3.92 -23.22
CA ARG A 75 -0.09 4.99 -22.35
C ARG A 75 -0.84 6.28 -22.62
N CYS A 76 -1.11 7.04 -21.58
CA CYS A 76 -1.69 8.37 -21.69
C CYS A 76 -0.72 9.33 -22.37
N GLN A 77 -1.17 10.06 -23.39
CA GLN A 77 -0.35 11.09 -24.05
C GLN A 77 0.05 12.25 -23.11
N GLN A 78 -0.70 12.46 -22.02
CA GLN A 78 -0.47 13.58 -21.09
C GLN A 78 0.39 13.21 -19.87
N CYS A 79 0.18 12.04 -19.28
CA CYS A 79 0.87 11.63 -18.05
C CYS A 79 1.69 10.34 -18.19
N ASP A 80 1.75 9.76 -19.39
CA ASP A 80 2.45 8.51 -19.73
C ASP A 80 2.03 7.27 -18.91
N LEU A 81 1.00 7.41 -18.06
CA LEU A 81 0.49 6.34 -17.23
C LEU A 81 -0.27 5.30 -18.07
N PRO A 82 -0.15 4.03 -17.69
CA PRO A 82 -0.83 2.95 -18.39
C PRO A 82 -2.30 2.81 -18.03
N PHE A 83 -3.13 2.53 -19.03
CA PHE A 83 -4.56 2.33 -18.88
C PHE A 83 -5.07 1.10 -19.63
N CYS A 84 -6.24 0.60 -19.23
CA CYS A 84 -7.02 -0.41 -19.97
C CYS A 84 -8.12 0.25 -20.82
N ASP A 85 -8.87 -0.55 -21.58
CA ASP A 85 -10.02 -0.13 -22.39
C ASP A 85 -11.10 0.62 -21.59
N GLU A 86 -11.32 0.23 -20.33
CA GLU A 86 -12.31 0.87 -19.45
C GLU A 86 -11.87 2.22 -18.89
N HIS A 87 -10.57 2.52 -18.87
CA HIS A 87 -10.03 3.74 -18.27
C HIS A 87 -9.24 4.59 -19.27
N LEU A 88 -9.71 4.54 -20.52
CA LEU A 88 -9.24 5.30 -21.67
C LEU A 88 -10.35 6.22 -22.16
N SER A 89 -9.98 7.44 -22.55
CA SER A 89 -10.84 8.37 -23.25
C SER A 89 -10.22 8.72 -24.61
N VAL A 90 -11.01 8.58 -25.67
CA VAL A 90 -10.60 8.88 -27.04
C VAL A 90 -10.98 10.33 -27.34
N THR A 91 -9.98 11.21 -27.44
CA THR A 91 -10.20 12.63 -27.78
C THR A 91 -9.67 12.94 -29.17
N PRO A 92 -10.10 14.06 -29.80
CA PRO A 92 -9.52 14.52 -31.07
C PRO A 92 -8.01 14.80 -30.99
N GLN A 93 -7.48 15.01 -29.79
CA GLN A 93 -6.08 15.34 -29.52
C GLN A 93 -5.23 14.10 -29.19
N GLY A 94 -5.85 12.93 -29.02
CA GLY A 94 -5.17 11.67 -28.72
C GLY A 94 -5.88 10.82 -27.67
N LEU A 95 -5.23 9.72 -27.30
CA LEU A 95 -5.67 8.82 -26.24
C LEU A 95 -5.16 9.33 -24.90
N ILE A 96 -6.09 9.68 -24.01
CA ILE A 96 -5.78 10.12 -22.65
C ILE A 96 -6.48 9.22 -21.64
N CYS A 97 -5.95 9.17 -20.43
CA CYS A 97 -6.56 8.41 -19.36
C CYS A 97 -7.68 9.23 -18.69
N THR A 98 -8.67 8.56 -18.10
CA THR A 98 -9.87 9.20 -17.52
C THR A 98 -9.55 10.20 -16.40
N ALA A 99 -8.40 10.06 -15.73
CA ALA A 99 -7.92 11.02 -14.73
C ALA A 99 -7.45 12.35 -15.36
N CYS A 100 -6.70 12.28 -16.48
CA CYS A 100 -6.25 13.49 -17.19
C CYS A 100 -7.43 14.22 -17.86
N GLU A 101 -8.43 13.48 -18.36
CA GLU A 101 -9.66 14.09 -18.88
C GLU A 101 -10.40 14.89 -17.80
N GLN A 102 -10.39 14.40 -16.56
CA GLN A 102 -10.98 15.08 -15.40
C GLN A 102 -10.07 16.17 -14.80
N GLY A 103 -8.88 16.42 -15.37
CA GLY A 103 -7.95 17.44 -14.90
C GLY A 103 -7.13 17.05 -13.65
N PHE A 104 -7.12 15.77 -13.27
CA PHE A 104 -6.31 15.29 -12.15
C PHE A 104 -4.90 14.92 -12.63
N ASP A 105 -3.92 15.74 -12.30
CA ASP A 105 -2.51 15.55 -12.68
C ASP A 105 -1.84 14.36 -11.94
N ARG A 106 -2.50 13.78 -10.92
CA ARG A 106 -2.00 12.60 -10.17
C ARG A 106 -3.15 11.64 -9.84
N PRO A 107 -2.96 10.31 -9.95
CA PRO A 107 -4.02 9.31 -9.74
C PRO A 107 -4.35 9.06 -8.25
N VAL A 108 -4.06 10.01 -7.36
CA VAL A 108 -4.39 9.92 -5.93
C VAL A 108 -4.92 11.29 -5.51
N ALA A 109 -6.24 11.43 -5.52
CA ALA A 109 -6.88 12.43 -4.69
C ALA A 109 -6.70 11.95 -3.24
N MET A 110 -5.69 12.50 -2.54
CA MET A 110 -5.80 12.58 -1.08
C MET A 110 -7.12 13.31 -0.81
N ALA A 111 -7.93 12.87 0.15
CA ALA A 111 -9.16 13.56 0.48
C ALA A 111 -8.87 15.07 0.61
N GLU A 112 -9.72 15.95 0.07
CA GLU A 112 -9.47 17.40 0.07
C GLU A 112 -9.16 17.92 1.49
N THR A 113 -9.80 17.31 2.50
CA THR A 113 -9.55 17.55 3.92
C THR A 113 -8.11 17.31 4.35
N ALA A 114 -7.40 16.35 3.76
CA ALA A 114 -5.99 16.08 4.05
C ALA A 114 -5.05 17.12 3.42
N THR A 115 -5.53 17.89 2.43
CA THR A 115 -4.74 18.95 1.79
C THR A 115 -4.90 20.31 2.45
N THR A 116 -6.00 20.52 3.19
CA THR A 116 -6.27 21.75 3.96
C THR A 116 -6.10 21.56 5.46
N TYR A 117 -5.74 20.35 5.91
CA TYR A 117 -5.46 20.06 7.31
C TYR A 117 -4.19 20.79 7.75
N ASP A 118 -4.33 21.65 8.76
CA ASP A 118 -3.21 22.34 9.40
C ASP A 118 -3.14 21.97 10.89
N ASP A 119 -1.98 22.17 11.53
CA ASP A 119 -1.79 21.87 12.94
C ASP A 119 -2.80 22.58 13.86
N SER A 120 -3.37 23.70 13.41
CA SER A 120 -4.46 24.38 14.12
C SER A 120 -5.75 23.55 14.24
N ASP A 121 -6.02 22.65 13.30
CA ASP A 121 -7.21 21.80 13.32
C ASP A 121 -7.17 20.80 14.49
N ILE A 122 -5.97 20.32 14.85
CA ILE A 122 -5.75 19.45 16.02
C ILE A 122 -6.26 20.14 17.30
N ILE A 123 -6.01 21.45 17.43
CA ILE A 123 -6.38 22.23 18.62
C ILE A 123 -7.91 22.38 18.72
N ILE A 124 -8.60 22.52 17.58
CA ILE A 124 -10.07 22.61 17.56
C ILE A 124 -10.68 21.28 18.05
N PHE A 125 -10.19 20.14 17.58
CA PHE A 125 -10.65 18.83 18.08
C PHE A 125 -10.31 18.60 19.57
N ALA A 126 -9.13 19.02 20.02
CA ALA A 126 -8.72 18.91 21.42
C ALA A 126 -9.53 19.83 22.36
N SER A 127 -9.97 20.98 21.88
CA SER A 127 -10.81 21.90 22.65
C SER A 127 -12.30 21.51 22.66
N ALA A 128 -12.77 20.76 21.66
CA ALA A 128 -14.12 20.21 21.65
C ALA A 128 -14.36 19.19 22.78
N SER A 129 -13.33 18.45 23.21
CA SER A 129 -13.42 17.56 24.38
C SER A 129 -13.49 18.28 25.74
N HIS A 130 -13.44 19.62 25.77
CA HIS A 130 -13.59 20.40 27.00
C HIS A 130 -15.05 20.73 27.36
N TRP A 131 -16.03 20.31 26.55
CA TRP A 131 -17.44 20.68 26.74
C TRP A 131 -18.28 19.61 27.46
N ASP A 132 -17.66 18.57 28.04
CA ASP A 132 -18.32 17.51 28.83
C ASP A 132 -18.08 17.68 30.35
N ASP A 133 -18.15 18.90 30.88
CA ASP A 133 -18.05 19.17 32.34
C ASP A 133 -19.38 19.65 32.98
N ASP A 134 -20.48 19.75 32.23
CA ASP A 134 -21.80 20.21 32.73
C ASP A 134 -22.85 19.08 32.86
N ASP A 135 -22.42 17.83 33.04
CA ASP A 135 -23.33 16.66 33.25
C ASP A 135 -24.01 16.63 34.64
N ASP A 136 -23.66 17.54 35.56
CA ASP A 136 -24.19 17.53 36.93
C ASP A 136 -25.57 18.21 37.10
N LEU A 137 -26.13 18.84 36.06
CA LEU A 137 -27.38 19.61 36.19
C LEU A 137 -28.67 18.75 36.21
N PHE A 138 -28.60 17.47 35.82
CA PHE A 138 -29.80 16.62 35.72
C PHE A 138 -30.14 15.84 37.00
N SER A 139 -29.30 15.93 38.05
CA SER A 139 -29.44 15.13 39.28
C SER A 139 -30.44 15.71 40.30
N ASP A 140 -30.92 16.94 40.11
CA ASP A 140 -31.79 17.66 41.09
C ASP A 140 -33.29 17.67 40.71
N LEU A 141 -33.70 16.85 39.72
CA LEU A 141 -35.10 16.72 39.31
C LEU A 141 -35.74 15.40 39.78
N SER A 142 -35.59 15.02 41.04
CA SER A 142 -36.32 13.89 41.65
C SER A 142 -36.77 14.17 43.08
#